data_AF-A0A1K0GI27-F1
#
_entry.id   AF-A0A1K0GI27-F1
#
_cell.length_a   1.000
_cell.length_b   1.000
_cell.length_c   1.000
_cell.angle_alpha   90.00
_cell.angle_beta   90.00
_cell.angle_gamma   90.00
#
_symmetry.space_group_name_H-M   'P 1'
#
loop_
_entity.id
_entity.type
_entity.pdbx_description
1 polymer ?
#
loop_
_entity_poly.entity_id
_entity_poly.type
_entity_poly.pdbx_seq_one_letter_code
_entity_poly.pdbx_strand_id
1 'polypeptide(L)'
;MTYRVEYNGEDFELATLDAALDNAKHAIAADVGSVSGWAVEHDETINDWFVQGVRDGRAIGATAVVTGPEPTMTAQALPRHAPAPGDTGARCMTFTGATPAETLGMAATWLAGRPEILDVDDLGWHLSRSGYEARVYYRAWSPART
;
A
#
# COMPACT_ATOMS: atom_id res chain seq x y z
N MET A 1 -13.94 13.64 9.59
CA MET A 1 -12.47 13.74 9.49
C MET A 1 -11.93 12.68 10.43
N THR A 2 -11.49 11.56 9.87
CA THR A 2 -11.00 10.40 10.61
C THR A 2 -9.60 10.07 10.11
N TYR A 3 -8.79 9.52 11.00
CA TYR A 3 -7.45 9.04 10.72
C TYR A 3 -7.50 7.52 10.79
N ARG A 4 -6.92 6.85 9.79
CA ARG A 4 -6.83 5.39 9.75
C ARG A 4 -5.44 4.95 10.20
N VAL A 5 -5.34 4.00 11.10
CA VAL A 5 -4.07 3.37 11.51
C VAL A 5 -4.01 1.98 10.90
N GLU A 6 -2.94 1.68 10.17
CA GLU A 6 -2.66 0.38 9.61
C GLU A 6 -1.37 -0.19 10.21
N TYR A 7 -1.46 -1.38 10.81
CA TYR A 7 -0.30 -2.07 11.38
C TYR A 7 -0.49 -3.58 11.28
N ASN A 8 0.48 -4.30 10.69
CA ASN A 8 0.42 -5.76 10.50
C ASN A 8 -0.88 -6.30 9.84
N GLY A 9 -1.53 -5.47 9.02
CA GLY A 9 -2.80 -5.82 8.35
C GLY A 9 -4.05 -5.60 9.20
N GLU A 10 -3.93 -5.04 10.41
CA GLU A 10 -5.05 -4.54 11.20
C GLU A 10 -5.29 -3.05 10.92
N ASP A 11 -6.56 -2.64 10.86
CA ASP A 11 -7.01 -1.28 10.59
C ASP A 11 -7.88 -0.70 11.71
N PHE A 12 -7.59 0.54 12.13
CA PHE A 12 -8.35 1.26 13.17
C PHE A 12 -8.67 2.68 12.73
N GLU A 13 -9.93 3.12 12.90
CA GLU A 13 -10.34 4.50 12.63
C GLU A 13 -10.44 5.32 13.92
N LEU A 14 -9.81 6.51 13.91
CA LEU A 14 -9.73 7.40 15.06
C LEU A 14 -10.08 8.83 14.68
N ALA A 15 -10.64 9.58 15.65
CA ALA A 15 -11.16 10.93 15.40
C ALA A 15 -10.06 12.01 15.30
N THR A 16 -8.86 11.74 15.81
CA THR A 16 -7.76 12.72 15.87
C THR A 16 -6.42 12.09 15.50
N LEU A 17 -5.50 12.91 14.98
CA LEU A 17 -4.15 12.48 14.61
C LEU A 17 -3.37 11.99 15.83
N ASP A 18 -3.43 12.73 16.94
CA ASP A 18 -2.71 12.34 18.17
C ASP A 18 -3.15 10.96 18.67
N ALA A 19 -4.46 10.69 18.67
CA ALA A 19 -4.98 9.40 19.06
C ALA A 19 -4.50 8.29 18.11
N ALA A 20 -4.44 8.58 16.81
CA ALA A 20 -3.97 7.65 15.79
C ALA A 20 -2.48 7.34 15.92
N LEU A 21 -1.64 8.36 16.13
CA LEU A 21 -0.21 8.19 16.39
C LEU A 21 0.05 7.41 17.69
N ASP A 22 -0.71 7.68 18.75
CA ASP A 22 -0.56 6.96 20.02
C ASP A 22 -1.03 5.51 19.93
N ASN A 23 -2.11 5.25 19.16
CA ASN A 23 -2.55 3.88 18.87
C ASN A 23 -1.50 3.11 18.06
N ALA A 24 -0.92 3.72 17.03
CA ALA A 24 0.16 3.13 16.23
C ALA A 24 1.38 2.76 17.10
N LYS A 25 1.83 3.68 17.97
CA LYS A 25 2.92 3.40 18.92
C LYS A 25 2.57 2.27 19.89
N HIS A 26 1.33 2.25 20.40
CA HIS A 26 0.89 1.22 21.31
C HIS A 26 0.88 -0.16 20.65
N ALA A 27 0.36 -0.25 19.41
CA ALA A 27 0.35 -1.48 18.63
C ALA A 27 1.78 -2.01 18.39
N ILE A 28 2.70 -1.13 17.99
CA ILE A 28 4.11 -1.50 17.82
C ILE A 28 4.72 -1.98 19.14
N ALA A 29 4.54 -1.24 20.23
CA ALA A 29 5.12 -1.60 21.53
C ALA A 29 4.55 -2.92 22.09
N ALA A 30 3.30 -3.24 21.78
CA ALA A 30 2.69 -4.52 22.14
C ALA A 30 3.32 -5.70 21.38
N ASP A 31 3.73 -5.49 20.12
CA ASP A 31 4.38 -6.49 19.27
C ASP A 31 5.86 -6.69 19.62
N VAL A 32 6.64 -5.60 19.69
CA VAL A 32 8.12 -5.67 19.81
C VAL A 32 8.66 -5.47 21.22
N GLY A 33 7.78 -5.17 22.18
CA GLY A 33 8.15 -4.87 23.56
C GLY A 33 8.74 -3.46 23.73
N SER A 34 9.81 -3.34 24.53
CA SER A 34 10.33 -2.03 24.95
C SER A 34 10.92 -1.19 23.81
N VAL A 35 10.40 0.00 23.58
CA VAL A 35 10.90 0.93 22.56
C VAL A 35 11.69 2.05 23.25
N SER A 36 12.89 2.37 22.76
CA SER A 36 13.75 3.44 23.34
C SER A 36 13.40 4.83 22.78
N GLY A 37 12.78 4.90 21.60
CA GLY A 37 12.34 6.14 20.96
C GLY A 37 11.47 5.87 19.73
N TRP A 38 10.92 6.92 19.12
CA TRP A 38 10.03 6.81 17.97
C TRP A 38 10.55 7.64 16.80
N ALA A 39 10.48 7.09 15.60
CA ALA A 39 10.64 7.83 14.36
C ALA A 39 9.26 8.00 13.73
N VAL A 40 8.89 9.24 13.41
CA VAL A 40 7.65 9.58 12.74
C VAL A 40 7.98 10.46 11.55
N GLU A 41 7.67 10.00 10.35
CA GLU A 41 7.83 10.75 9.10
C GLU A 41 6.46 11.08 8.53
N HIS A 42 6.25 12.32 8.07
CA HIS A 42 5.00 12.75 7.46
C HIS A 42 5.22 12.96 5.97
N ASP A 43 4.43 12.29 5.16
CA ASP A 43 4.34 12.53 3.72
C ASP A 43 3.12 13.42 3.44
N GLU A 44 3.38 14.71 3.25
CA GLU A 44 2.37 15.73 2.95
C GLU A 44 1.64 15.48 1.61
N THR A 45 2.22 14.66 0.72
CA THR A 45 1.66 14.44 -0.63
C THR A 45 0.50 13.45 -0.62
N ILE A 46 0.57 12.45 0.26
CA ILE A 46 -0.48 11.43 0.46
C ILE A 46 -1.22 11.62 1.79
N ASN A 47 -0.75 12.54 2.63
CA ASN A 47 -1.27 12.83 3.96
C ASN A 47 -1.15 11.62 4.91
N ASP A 48 0.00 10.94 4.87
CA ASP A 48 0.30 9.76 5.70
C ASP A 48 1.45 10.03 6.68
N TRP A 49 1.37 9.44 7.87
CA TRP A 49 2.44 9.41 8.86
C TRP A 49 2.97 7.98 9.03
N PHE A 50 4.25 7.79 8.77
CA PHE A 50 4.96 6.53 8.97
C PHE A 50 5.57 6.50 10.37
N VAL A 51 5.12 5.56 11.21
CA VAL A 51 5.53 5.43 12.61
C VAL A 51 6.38 4.18 12.79
N GLN A 52 7.58 4.34 13.34
CA GLN A 52 8.53 3.25 13.60
C GLN A 52 9.05 3.31 15.03
N GLY A 53 9.12 2.13 15.67
CA GLY A 53 9.82 1.97 16.93
C GLY A 53 11.34 2.01 16.72
N VAL A 54 12.06 2.66 17.62
CA VAL A 54 13.52 2.74 17.61
C VAL A 54 14.08 2.17 18.92
N ARG A 55 15.06 1.27 18.82
CA ARG A 55 15.83 0.75 19.96
C ARG A 55 17.32 0.91 19.65
N ASP A 56 18.03 1.58 20.55
CA ASP A 56 19.47 1.88 20.43
C ASP A 56 19.86 2.52 19.09
N GLY A 57 19.00 3.43 18.59
CA GLY A 57 19.21 4.15 17.34
C GLY A 57 18.89 3.36 16.06
N ARG A 58 18.31 2.17 16.17
CA ARG A 58 17.87 1.36 15.01
C ARG A 58 16.36 1.16 15.00
N ALA A 59 15.76 1.22 13.82
CA ALA A 59 14.37 0.88 13.62
C ALA A 59 14.12 -0.60 13.96
N ILE A 60 13.00 -0.87 14.63
CA ILE A 60 12.58 -2.21 15.06
C ILE A 60 11.11 -2.45 14.72
N GLY A 61 10.79 -3.69 14.35
CA GLY A 61 9.42 -4.10 14.03
C GLY A 61 8.92 -3.63 12.66
N ALA A 62 7.63 -3.88 12.43
CA ALA A 62 6.91 -3.34 11.29
C ALA A 62 6.66 -1.83 11.46
N THR A 63 6.46 -1.13 10.34
CA THR A 63 6.07 0.28 10.32
C THR A 63 4.55 0.37 10.38
N ALA A 64 4.01 1.19 11.28
CA ALA A 64 2.60 1.55 11.26
C ALA A 64 2.40 2.76 10.33
N VAL A 65 1.32 2.75 9.55
CA VAL A 65 0.93 3.86 8.69
C VAL A 65 -0.31 4.51 9.29
N VAL A 66 -0.27 5.81 9.51
CA VAL A 66 -1.45 6.59 9.90
C VAL A 66 -1.85 7.44 8.71
N THR A 67 -3.01 7.18 8.12
CA THR A 67 -3.54 7.95 6.98
C THR A 67 -4.50 9.01 7.47
N GLY A 68 -4.25 10.26 7.07
CA GLY A 68 -5.13 11.38 7.35
C GLY A 68 -6.38 11.41 6.47
N PRO A 69 -7.34 12.29 6.80
CA PRO A 69 -8.49 12.52 5.94
C PRO A 69 -8.04 13.02 4.56
N GLU A 70 -8.70 12.57 3.48
CA GLU A 70 -8.34 12.95 2.11
C GLU A 70 -8.21 14.49 1.97
N PRO A 71 -7.08 15.00 1.45
CA PRO A 71 -6.91 16.43 1.26
C PRO A 71 -7.95 16.96 0.26
N THR A 72 -8.77 17.92 0.69
CA THR A 72 -9.90 18.44 -0.10
C THR A 72 -9.49 19.34 -1.29
N MET A 73 -8.21 19.37 -1.68
CA MET A 73 -7.74 20.20 -2.79
C MET A 73 -6.81 19.43 -3.73
N THR A 74 -7.35 19.12 -4.91
CA THR A 74 -6.66 18.96 -6.21
C THR A 74 -5.18 18.60 -6.14
N ALA A 75 -4.87 17.36 -5.76
CA ALA A 75 -3.56 16.78 -6.04
C ALA A 75 -3.44 16.57 -7.55
N GLN A 76 -2.47 17.22 -8.18
CA GLN A 76 -2.07 16.93 -9.55
C GLN A 76 -1.71 15.45 -9.65
N ALA A 77 -2.37 14.77 -10.59
CA ALA A 77 -2.24 13.34 -10.82
C ALA A 77 -0.79 12.94 -11.12
N LEU A 78 -0.17 12.25 -10.17
CA LEU A 78 0.95 11.33 -10.38
C LEU A 78 0.44 9.89 -10.12
N PRO A 79 1.09 8.86 -10.68
CA PRO A 79 0.44 7.58 -11.01
C PRO A 79 -0.14 6.90 -9.76
N ARG A 80 -1.43 6.58 -9.83
CA ARG A 80 -2.23 6.04 -8.72
C ARG A 80 -1.86 4.59 -8.44
N HIS A 81 -1.63 4.24 -7.18
CA HIS A 81 -1.38 2.88 -6.69
C HIS A 81 -2.63 1.95 -6.63
N ALA A 82 -3.62 2.23 -7.48
CA ALA A 82 -4.75 1.37 -7.85
C ALA A 82 -5.87 2.25 -8.44
N PRO A 83 -6.62 1.76 -9.43
CA PRO A 83 -7.83 2.42 -9.88
C PRO A 83 -8.91 2.45 -8.78
N ALA A 84 -9.57 3.59 -8.60
CA ALA A 84 -10.72 3.72 -7.71
C ALA A 84 -11.88 2.80 -8.19
N PRO A 85 -12.73 2.29 -7.28
CA PRO A 85 -13.89 1.46 -7.62
C PRO A 85 -14.92 2.31 -8.38
N GLY A 86 -14.74 2.42 -9.69
CA GLY A 86 -15.45 3.36 -10.58
C GLY A 86 -14.68 3.62 -11.89
N ASP A 87 -13.38 3.32 -11.92
CA ASP A 87 -12.54 3.41 -13.12
C ASP A 87 -12.86 2.22 -14.04
N THR A 88 -13.81 2.41 -14.96
CA THR A 88 -14.46 1.35 -15.75
C THR A 88 -13.53 0.71 -16.79
N GLY A 89 -12.25 1.10 -16.84
CA GLY A 89 -11.25 0.65 -17.83
C GLY A 89 -10.04 -0.11 -17.25
N ALA A 90 -9.82 -0.09 -15.93
CA ALA A 90 -8.64 -0.71 -15.35
C ALA A 90 -8.89 -2.19 -15.05
N ARG A 91 -8.12 -3.06 -15.72
CA ARG A 91 -8.17 -4.52 -15.56
C ARG A 91 -7.10 -4.95 -14.58
N CYS A 92 -7.36 -6.00 -13.81
CA CYS A 92 -6.40 -6.55 -12.86
C CYS A 92 -6.07 -8.01 -13.23
N MET A 93 -4.79 -8.36 -13.19
CA MET A 93 -4.30 -9.73 -13.32
C MET A 93 -3.48 -10.10 -12.09
N THR A 94 -3.73 -11.26 -11.51
CA THR A 94 -3.10 -11.72 -10.26
C THR A 94 -2.17 -12.89 -10.51
N PHE A 95 -1.00 -12.87 -9.89
CA PHE A 95 0.04 -13.91 -9.95
C PHE A 95 0.40 -14.36 -8.54
N THR A 96 0.40 -15.67 -8.30
CA THR A 96 0.75 -16.26 -7.01
C THR A 96 1.96 -17.17 -7.14
N GLY A 97 2.89 -17.08 -6.19
CA GLY A 97 4.16 -17.82 -6.24
C GLY A 97 4.75 -18.01 -4.85
N ALA A 98 5.73 -18.90 -4.72
CA ALA A 98 6.39 -19.17 -3.45
C ALA A 98 7.33 -18.03 -3.02
N THR A 99 7.77 -17.20 -3.97
CA THR A 99 8.65 -16.04 -3.71
C THR A 99 8.21 -14.79 -4.48
N PRO A 100 8.61 -13.57 -4.04
CA PRO A 100 8.32 -12.34 -4.78
C PRO A 100 8.95 -12.32 -6.19
N ALA A 101 10.15 -12.92 -6.32
CA ALA A 101 10.86 -12.99 -7.58
C ALA A 101 10.11 -13.85 -8.60
N GLU A 102 9.50 -14.94 -8.14
CA GLU A 102 8.68 -15.82 -8.97
C GLU A 102 7.42 -15.10 -9.47
N THR A 103 6.69 -14.41 -8.58
CA THR A 103 5.48 -13.66 -8.96
C THR A 103 5.79 -12.52 -9.93
N LEU A 104 6.91 -11.81 -9.76
CA LEU A 104 7.37 -10.81 -10.72
C LEU A 104 7.77 -11.41 -12.06
N GLY A 105 8.50 -12.54 -12.04
CA GLY A 105 8.89 -13.22 -13.27
C GLY A 105 7.66 -13.67 -14.08
N MET A 106 6.63 -14.16 -13.40
CA MET A 106 5.34 -14.51 -14.02
C MET A 106 4.62 -13.29 -14.59
N ALA A 107 4.54 -12.19 -13.82
CA ALA A 107 3.93 -10.95 -14.26
C ALA A 107 4.65 -10.35 -15.49
N ALA A 108 5.99 -10.30 -15.46
CA ALA A 108 6.81 -9.79 -16.55
C ALA A 108 6.68 -10.64 -17.83
N THR A 109 6.69 -11.96 -17.69
CA THR A 109 6.50 -12.89 -18.83
C THR A 109 5.12 -12.72 -19.44
N TRP A 110 4.09 -12.58 -18.60
CA TRP A 110 2.73 -12.36 -19.06
C TRP A 110 2.57 -11.01 -19.78
N LEU A 111 3.13 -9.93 -19.24
CA LEU A 111 3.13 -8.60 -19.90
C LEU A 111 3.86 -8.62 -21.24
N ALA A 112 5.02 -9.29 -21.32
CA ALA A 112 5.80 -9.39 -22.56
C ALA A 112 5.03 -10.09 -23.69
N GLY A 113 4.07 -10.96 -23.36
CA GLY A 113 3.22 -11.65 -24.34
C GLY A 113 1.96 -10.87 -24.77
N ARG A 114 1.78 -9.63 -24.31
CA ARG A 114 0.51 -8.90 -24.39
C ARG A 114 0.68 -7.50 -25.01
N PRO A 115 0.93 -7.40 -26.33
CA PRO A 115 1.09 -6.10 -27.00
C PRO A 115 -0.19 -5.26 -27.02
N GLU A 116 -1.35 -5.84 -26.70
CA GLU A 116 -2.62 -5.11 -26.55
C GLU A 116 -2.71 -4.26 -25.27
N ILE A 117 -1.80 -4.47 -24.31
CA ILE A 117 -1.71 -3.68 -23.08
C ILE A 117 -0.99 -2.38 -23.41
N LEU A 118 -1.71 -1.28 -23.24
CA LEU A 118 -1.22 0.06 -23.55
C LEU A 118 -0.44 0.66 -22.39
N ASP A 119 -0.87 0.36 -21.17
CA ASP A 119 -0.28 0.93 -19.96
C ASP A 119 -0.47 -0.01 -18.75
N VAL A 120 0.51 0.01 -17.86
CA VAL A 120 0.44 -0.64 -16.55
C VAL A 120 0.26 0.47 -15.53
N ASP A 121 -0.95 0.59 -15.00
CA ASP A 121 -1.32 1.63 -14.05
C ASP A 121 -0.60 1.42 -12.71
N ASP A 122 -0.54 0.17 -12.22
CA ASP A 122 0.02 -0.12 -10.90
C ASP A 122 0.38 -1.60 -10.66
N LEU A 123 1.22 -1.84 -9.65
CA LEU A 123 1.63 -3.14 -9.11
C LEU A 123 1.32 -3.26 -7.61
N GLY A 124 0.29 -4.03 -7.28
CA GLY A 124 -0.07 -4.38 -5.91
C GLY A 124 0.63 -5.63 -5.41
N TRP A 125 0.93 -5.67 -4.11
CA TRP A 125 1.69 -6.75 -3.48
C TRP A 125 1.09 -7.21 -2.17
N HIS A 126 0.90 -8.52 -2.03
CA HIS A 126 0.35 -9.11 -0.81
C HIS A 126 1.10 -10.38 -0.41
N LEU A 127 1.34 -10.53 0.91
CA LEU A 127 1.74 -11.80 1.48
C LEU A 127 0.47 -12.60 1.82
N SER A 128 0.37 -13.83 1.32
CA SER A 128 -0.72 -14.77 1.58
C SER A 128 -0.22 -15.96 2.40
N ARG A 129 -1.14 -16.72 3.01
CA ARG A 129 -0.79 -17.97 3.72
C ARG A 129 -0.11 -19.02 2.84
N SER A 130 -0.26 -18.92 1.52
CA SER A 130 0.28 -19.85 0.53
C SER A 130 1.52 -19.33 -0.22
N GLY A 131 2.00 -18.12 0.09
CA GLY A 131 3.11 -17.48 -0.62
C GLY A 131 2.85 -16.02 -0.94
N TYR A 132 3.42 -15.52 -2.02
CA TYR A 132 3.32 -14.13 -2.46
C TYR A 132 2.28 -13.97 -3.55
N GLU A 133 1.63 -12.82 -3.56
CA GLU A 133 0.67 -12.42 -4.58
C GLU A 133 1.08 -11.06 -5.17
N ALA A 134 1.22 -11.01 -6.49
CA ALA A 134 1.42 -9.79 -7.25
C ALA A 134 0.17 -9.49 -8.09
N ARG A 135 -0.33 -8.26 -8.05
CA ARG A 135 -1.46 -7.77 -8.84
C ARG A 135 -0.97 -6.73 -9.83
N VAL A 136 -1.23 -6.95 -11.11
CA VAL A 136 -0.92 -5.99 -12.18
C VAL A 136 -2.21 -5.32 -12.59
N TYR A 137 -2.30 -4.01 -12.38
CA TYR A 137 -3.38 -3.18 -12.89
C TYR A 137 -2.96 -2.58 -14.23
N TYR A 138 -3.78 -2.76 -15.25
CA TYR A 138 -3.41 -2.40 -16.61
C TYR A 138 -4.61 -1.92 -17.44
N ARG A 139 -4.31 -1.15 -18.48
CA ARG A 139 -5.27 -0.75 -19.51
C ARG A 139 -4.89 -1.43 -20.81
N ALA A 140 -5.86 -2.12 -21.40
CA ALA A 140 -5.71 -2.72 -22.72
C ALA A 140 -6.58 -1.99 -23.72
N TRP A 141 -6.08 -1.86 -24.94
CA TRP A 141 -6.90 -1.42 -26.06
C TRP A 141 -8.01 -2.43 -26.28
N SER A 142 -9.26 -1.98 -26.18
CA SER A 142 -10.43 -2.78 -26.58
C SER A 142 -10.99 -2.15 -27.85
N PRO A 143 -10.85 -2.77 -29.03
CA PRO A 143 -11.64 -2.35 -30.17
C PRO A 143 -13.12 -2.58 -29.80
N ALA A 144 -13.91 -1.51 -29.86
CA ALA A 144 -15.35 -1.60 -29.63
C ALA A 144 -15.93 -2.65 -30.58
N ARG A 145 -16.60 -3.68 -30.03
CA ARG A 145 -17.43 -4.58 -30.84
C ARG A 145 -18.55 -3.75 -31.44
N THR A 146 -18.54 -3.66 -32.76
CA THR A 146 -19.58 -3.05 -33.59
C THR A 146 -20.90 -3.79 -33.43
#